data_AF-A0A7K5R8I2-F1
#
_entry.id   AF-A0A7K5R8I2-F1
#
_cell.length_a   1.000
_cell.length_b   1.000
_cell.length_c   1.000
_cell.angle_alpha   90.00
_cell.angle_beta   90.00
_cell.angle_gamma   90.00
#
_symmetry.space_group_name_H-M   'P 1'
#
loop_
_entity.id
_entity.type
_entity.pdbx_description
1 polymer ?
#
loop_
_entity_poly.entity_id
_entity_poly.type
_entity_poly.pdbx_seq_one_letter_code
_entity_poly.pdbx_strand_id
1 'polypeptide(L)'
;LLGLLILAVGIYAETERQRHRTLEGIFLAPAVLLLLLGICVFLVSFVGMVGSLRDNRTLLRTFFWVLLLIFLTELLLILMEIIFESKMNEVFHSNIQEGIRHYYDDLDFKNILDFVQEKFSCCGGDEFRDWEVNQYHQCNGSGALACGVPHSCCVRGV
;
A
#
# COMPACT_ATOMS: atom_id res chain seq x y z
N LEU A 1 -14.16 6.82 -16.34
CA LEU A 1 -13.06 6.12 -17.06
C LEU A 1 -11.93 5.73 -16.13
N LEU A 2 -11.27 6.67 -15.44
CA LEU A 2 -10.23 6.35 -14.47
C LEU A 2 -10.66 5.35 -13.39
N GLY A 3 -11.86 5.51 -12.80
CA GLY A 3 -12.39 4.53 -11.84
C GLY A 3 -12.54 3.11 -12.40
N LEU A 4 -12.89 2.97 -13.69
CA LEU A 4 -12.95 1.66 -14.36
C LEU A 4 -11.56 1.07 -14.59
N LEU A 5 -10.57 1.90 -14.92
CA LEU A 5 -9.18 1.47 -15.07
C LEU A 5 -8.62 0.99 -13.73
N ILE A 6 -8.83 1.76 -12.65
CA ILE A 6 -8.44 1.38 -11.30
C ILE A 6 -9.12 0.07 -10.90
N LEU A 7 -10.40 -0.10 -11.22
CA LEU A 7 -11.10 -1.36 -11.00
C LEU A 7 -10.49 -2.53 -11.76
N ALA A 8 -10.20 -2.35 -13.04
CA ALA A 8 -9.60 -3.40 -13.85
C ALA A 8 -8.23 -3.82 -13.29
N VAL A 9 -7.41 -2.86 -12.86
CA VAL A 9 -6.12 -3.12 -12.20
C VAL A 9 -6.32 -3.84 -10.86
N GLY A 10 -7.28 -3.40 -10.04
CA GLY A 10 -7.58 -4.05 -8.75
C GLY A 10 -8.08 -5.48 -8.93
N ILE A 11 -8.94 -5.75 -9.91
CA ILE A 11 -9.42 -7.10 -10.25
C ILE A 11 -8.24 -7.95 -10.70
N TYR A 12 -7.43 -7.45 -11.64
CA TYR A 12 -6.25 -8.17 -12.12
C TYR A 12 -5.30 -8.54 -10.97
N ALA A 13 -4.98 -7.58 -10.10
CA ALA A 13 -4.10 -7.78 -8.96
C ALA A 13 -4.65 -8.79 -7.95
N GLU A 14 -5.94 -8.73 -7.61
CA GLU A 14 -6.57 -9.74 -6.74
C GLU A 14 -6.63 -11.12 -7.40
N THR A 15 -6.87 -11.20 -8.71
CA THR A 15 -6.88 -12.51 -9.39
C THR A 15 -5.51 -13.17 -9.39
N GLU A 16 -4.44 -12.40 -9.57
CA GLU A 16 -3.07 -12.94 -9.52
C GLU A 16 -2.73 -13.37 -8.08
N ARG A 17 -3.11 -12.57 -7.08
CA ARG A 17 -2.95 -12.90 -5.66
C ARG A 17 -3.64 -14.22 -5.28
N GLN A 18 -4.91 -14.38 -5.65
CA GLN A 18 -5.67 -15.61 -5.40
C GLN A 18 -5.06 -16.83 -6.10
N ARG A 19 -4.44 -16.64 -7.28
CA ARG A 19 -3.81 -17.71 -8.05
C ARG A 19 -2.58 -18.30 -7.34
N HIS A 20 -1.80 -17.48 -6.65
CA HIS A 20 -0.60 -17.91 -5.91
C HIS A 20 -0.87 -18.34 -4.47
N ARG A 21 -2.15 -18.37 -4.04
CA ARG A 21 -2.57 -18.77 -2.68
C ARG A 21 -1.77 -18.12 -1.55
N THR A 22 -1.44 -16.84 -1.68
CA THR A 22 -1.02 -16.01 -0.52
C THR A 22 -2.24 -15.74 0.36
N LEU A 23 -2.63 -16.75 1.13
CA LEU A 23 -3.55 -16.68 2.27
C LEU A 23 -2.62 -16.44 3.47
N GLU A 24 -2.54 -15.24 4.04
CA GLU A 24 -3.44 -14.76 5.09
C GLU A 24 -3.32 -13.23 5.19
N GLY A 25 -4.45 -12.51 5.25
CA GLY A 25 -4.44 -11.05 5.41
C GLY A 25 -5.49 -10.37 4.53
N ILE A 26 -6.77 -10.48 4.91
CA ILE A 26 -7.89 -9.86 4.19
C ILE A 26 -7.91 -8.33 4.36
N PHE A 27 -7.22 -7.79 5.37
CA PHE A 27 -7.48 -6.43 5.85
C PHE A 27 -6.50 -5.34 5.39
N LEU A 28 -5.41 -5.68 4.69
CA LEU A 28 -4.37 -4.71 4.29
C LEU A 28 -3.78 -4.97 2.89
N ALA A 29 -4.50 -5.69 2.03
CA ALA A 29 -4.00 -5.92 0.68
C ALA A 29 -4.20 -4.68 -0.21
N PRO A 30 -3.13 -4.16 -0.84
CA PRO A 30 -3.22 -3.01 -1.75
C PRO A 30 -4.25 -3.20 -2.87
N ALA A 31 -4.45 -4.44 -3.33
CA ALA A 31 -5.40 -4.76 -4.40
C ALA A 31 -6.88 -4.60 -3.97
N VAL A 32 -7.26 -4.98 -2.74
CA VAL A 32 -8.60 -4.70 -2.18
C VAL A 32 -8.85 -3.19 -2.08
N LEU A 33 -7.86 -2.40 -1.66
CA LEU A 33 -7.98 -0.94 -1.60
C LEU A 33 -8.23 -0.33 -2.98
N LEU A 34 -7.50 -0.80 -4.00
CA LEU A 34 -7.72 -0.38 -5.40
C LEU A 34 -9.14 -0.71 -5.88
N LEU A 35 -9.68 -1.89 -5.55
CA LEU A 35 -11.05 -2.25 -5.87
C LEU A 35 -12.07 -1.31 -5.23
N LEU A 36 -11.97 -1.08 -3.92
CA LEU A 36 -12.90 -0.21 -3.20
C LEU A 36 -12.84 1.22 -3.74
N LEU A 37 -11.63 1.75 -3.92
CA LEU A 37 -11.41 3.09 -4.46
C LEU A 37 -12.00 3.21 -5.88
N GLY A 38 -11.73 2.23 -6.74
CA GLY A 38 -12.23 2.23 -8.11
C GLY A 38 -13.76 2.21 -8.20
N ILE A 39 -14.43 1.40 -7.38
CA ILE A 39 -15.91 1.37 -7.28
C ILE A 39 -16.43 2.73 -6.84
N CYS A 40 -15.89 3.31 -5.78
CA CYS A 40 -16.31 4.60 -5.27
C CYS A 40 -16.16 5.70 -6.32
N VAL A 41 -14.98 5.82 -6.95
CA VAL A 41 -14.72 6.80 -7.99
C VAL A 41 -15.65 6.62 -9.19
N PHE A 42 -15.89 5.38 -9.61
CA PHE A 42 -16.80 5.08 -10.73
C PHE A 42 -18.25 5.50 -10.42
N LEU A 43 -18.78 5.12 -9.25
CA LEU A 43 -20.16 5.44 -8.85
C LEU A 43 -20.38 6.94 -8.71
N VAL A 44 -19.49 7.65 -8.02
CA VAL A 44 -19.59 9.11 -7.84
C VAL A 44 -19.52 9.82 -9.20
N SER A 45 -18.61 9.39 -10.08
CA SER A 45 -18.49 9.95 -11.43
C SER A 45 -19.73 9.66 -12.29
N PHE A 46 -20.29 8.45 -12.19
CA PHE A 46 -21.49 8.06 -12.93
C PHE A 46 -22.70 8.88 -12.51
N VAL A 47 -22.88 9.07 -11.20
CA VAL A 47 -23.91 9.95 -10.62
C VAL A 47 -23.77 11.38 -11.15
N GLY A 48 -22.55 11.94 -11.14
CA GLY A 48 -22.28 13.27 -11.68
C GLY A 48 -22.59 13.38 -13.19
N MET A 49 -22.14 12.40 -13.97
CA MET A 49 -22.38 12.34 -15.42
C MET A 49 -23.88 12.26 -15.75
N VAL A 50 -24.61 11.33 -15.14
CA VAL A 50 -26.06 11.19 -15.36
C VAL A 50 -26.82 12.43 -14.88
N GLY A 51 -26.39 13.03 -13.77
CA GLY A 51 -26.98 14.26 -13.23
C GLY A 51 -26.86 15.43 -14.19
N SER A 52 -25.68 15.58 -14.81
CA SER A 52 -25.44 16.60 -15.84
C SER A 52 -26.22 16.31 -17.12
N LEU A 53 -26.19 15.08 -17.64
CA LEU A 53 -26.86 14.72 -18.89
C LEU A 53 -28.39 14.83 -18.82
N ARG A 54 -28.99 14.54 -17.66
CA ARG A 54 -30.44 14.62 -17.45
C ARG A 54 -30.89 15.95 -16.84
N ASP A 55 -29.98 16.91 -16.66
CA ASP A 55 -30.21 18.18 -15.95
C ASP A 55 -30.96 17.98 -14.60
N ASN A 56 -30.62 16.90 -13.90
CA ASN A 56 -31.28 16.52 -12.66
C ASN A 56 -30.59 17.18 -11.47
N ARG A 57 -31.17 18.30 -11.02
CA ARG A 57 -30.66 19.10 -9.90
C ARG A 57 -30.50 18.32 -8.59
N THR A 58 -31.35 17.34 -8.33
CA THR A 58 -31.25 16.51 -7.11
C THR A 58 -30.01 15.64 -7.18
N LEU A 59 -29.73 15.02 -8.33
CA LEU A 59 -28.57 14.15 -8.52
C LEU A 59 -27.25 14.95 -8.50
N LEU A 60 -27.26 16.15 -9.07
CA LEU A 60 -26.12 17.06 -9.01
C LEU A 60 -25.85 17.57 -7.58
N ARG A 61 -26.92 17.82 -6.81
CA ARG A 61 -26.81 18.19 -5.39
C ARG A 61 -26.20 17.07 -4.56
N THR A 62 -26.62 15.82 -4.79
CA THR A 62 -26.02 14.66 -4.11
C THR A 62 -24.54 14.50 -4.46
N PHE A 63 -24.18 14.68 -5.74
CA PHE A 63 -22.78 14.65 -6.18
C PHE A 63 -21.93 15.70 -5.44
N PHE A 64 -22.41 16.93 -5.36
CA PHE A 64 -21.72 18.01 -4.65
C PHE A 64 -21.50 17.70 -3.16
N TRP A 65 -22.53 17.24 -2.45
CA TRP A 65 -22.40 16.91 -1.02
C TRP A 65 -21.45 15.75 -0.77
N VAL A 66 -21.45 14.73 -1.64
CA VAL A 66 -20.51 13.61 -1.54
C VAL A 66 -19.07 14.09 -1.75
N LEU A 67 -18.81 14.92 -2.76
CA LEU A 67 -17.48 15.49 -2.98
C LEU A 67 -17.03 16.38 -1.81
N LEU A 68 -17.93 17.20 -1.27
CA LEU A 68 -17.63 18.04 -0.12
C LEU A 68 -17.27 17.19 1.11
N LEU A 69 -18.00 16.10 1.36
CA LEU A 69 -17.70 15.19 2.45
C LEU A 69 -16.32 14.53 2.27
N ILE A 70 -16.01 14.05 1.06
CA ILE A 70 -14.69 13.47 0.73
C ILE A 70 -13.58 14.50 1.01
N PHE A 71 -13.74 15.72 0.50
CA PHE A 71 -12.76 16.79 0.72
C PHE A 71 -12.54 17.11 2.20
N LEU A 72 -13.62 17.18 2.99
CA LEU A 72 -13.50 17.39 4.44
C LEU A 72 -12.81 16.22 5.14
N THR A 73 -13.11 14.98 4.74
CA THR A 73 -12.42 13.80 5.30
C THR A 73 -10.94 13.77 4.95
N GLU A 74 -10.57 14.10 3.71
CA GLU A 74 -9.16 14.18 3.28
C GLU A 74 -8.42 15.26 4.06
N LEU A 75 -9.01 16.44 4.23
CA LEU A 75 -8.44 17.51 5.03
C LEU A 75 -8.22 17.08 6.49
N LEU A 76 -9.19 16.39 7.09
CA LEU A 76 -9.06 15.87 8.45
C LEU A 76 -7.95 14.82 8.56
N LEU A 77 -7.83 13.91 7.60
CA LEU A 77 -6.77 12.90 7.58
C LEU A 77 -5.39 13.55 7.49
N ILE A 78 -5.20 14.52 6.59
CA ILE A 78 -3.93 15.24 6.44
C ILE A 78 -3.56 15.98 7.73
N LEU A 79 -4.54 16.66 8.36
CA LEU A 79 -4.29 17.34 9.64
C LEU A 79 -3.92 16.36 10.76
N MET A 80 -4.58 15.21 10.81
CA MET A 80 -4.26 14.16 11.78
C MET A 80 -2.86 13.59 11.56
N GLU A 81 -2.48 13.32 10.30
CA GLU A 81 -1.14 12.83 9.95
C GLU A 81 -0.04 13.80 10.41
N ILE A 82 -0.23 15.10 10.19
CA ILE A 82 0.73 16.13 10.62
C ILE A 82 0.80 16.23 12.14
N ILE A 83 -0.34 16.20 12.84
CA ILE A 83 -0.38 16.34 14.31
C ILE A 83 0.20 15.10 15.02
N PHE A 84 -0.03 13.92 14.45
CA PHE A 84 0.35 12.63 15.03
C PHE A 84 1.51 11.95 14.29
N GLU A 85 2.36 12.73 13.62
CA GLU A 85 3.47 12.25 12.80
C GLU A 85 4.34 11.21 13.53
N SER A 86 4.74 11.49 14.78
CA SER A 86 5.59 10.58 15.56
C SER A 86 4.95 9.21 15.77
N LYS A 87 3.66 9.17 16.14
CA LYS A 87 2.91 7.91 16.32
C LYS A 87 2.73 7.18 15.01
N MET A 88 2.44 7.91 13.93
CA MET A 88 2.31 7.31 12.61
C MET A 88 3.63 6.70 12.15
N ASN A 89 4.76 7.36 12.44
CA ASN A 89 6.09 6.85 12.11
C ASN A 89 6.44 5.61 12.94
N GLU A 90 6.12 5.59 14.25
CA GLU A 90 6.29 4.39 15.08
C GLU A 90 5.48 3.20 14.56
N VAL A 91 4.21 3.44 14.20
CA VAL A 91 3.35 2.41 13.60
C VAL A 91 3.95 1.92 12.29
N PHE A 92 4.36 2.83 11.40
CA PHE A 92 4.96 2.48 10.12
C PHE A 92 6.24 1.66 10.30
N HIS A 93 7.16 2.11 11.14
CA HIS A 93 8.40 1.41 11.44
C HIS A 93 8.14 0.01 12.02
N SER A 94 7.19 -0.13 12.95
CA SER A 94 6.81 -1.44 13.52
C SER A 94 6.25 -2.41 12.47
N ASN A 95 5.44 -1.91 11.53
CA ASN A 95 4.88 -2.73 10.45
C ASN A 95 5.97 -3.18 9.47
N ILE A 96 6.91 -2.30 9.12
CA ILE A 96 8.04 -2.65 8.27
C ILE A 96 8.96 -3.67 8.97
N GLN A 97 9.26 -3.49 10.26
CA GLN A 97 10.05 -4.46 11.02
C GLN A 97 9.39 -5.83 11.08
N GLU A 98 8.07 -5.89 11.29
CA GLU A 98 7.34 -7.16 11.30
C GLU A 98 7.32 -7.80 9.91
N GLY A 99 7.16 -7.00 8.85
CA GLY A 99 7.31 -7.47 7.47
C GLY A 99 8.72 -8.01 7.19
N ILE A 100 9.78 -7.33 7.66
CA ILE A 100 11.16 -7.80 7.54
C ILE A 100 11.37 -9.11 8.31
N ARG A 101 10.79 -9.27 9.51
CA ARG A 101 10.82 -10.53 10.26
C ARG A 101 10.24 -11.69 9.45
N HIS A 102 9.14 -11.45 8.73
CA HIS A 102 8.44 -12.43 7.88
C HIS A 102 8.83 -12.37 6.40
N TYR A 103 9.95 -11.74 6.06
CA TYR A 103 10.35 -11.50 4.67
C TYR A 103 10.47 -12.78 3.81
N TYR A 104 10.79 -13.94 4.39
CA TYR A 104 10.85 -15.21 3.65
C TYR A 104 9.54 -16.00 3.68
N ASP A 105 8.60 -15.59 4.54
CA ASP A 105 7.30 -16.24 4.72
C ASP A 105 6.24 -15.58 3.82
N ASP A 106 6.32 -14.25 3.64
CA ASP A 106 5.41 -13.47 2.79
C ASP A 106 6.09 -13.05 1.47
N LEU A 107 5.74 -13.77 0.40
CA LEU A 107 6.26 -13.51 -0.95
C LEU A 107 5.78 -12.15 -1.51
N ASP A 108 4.58 -11.70 -1.16
CA ASP A 108 4.04 -10.43 -1.63
C ASP A 108 4.81 -9.27 -1.01
N PHE A 109 5.00 -9.31 0.32
CA PHE A 109 5.82 -8.33 1.03
C PHE A 109 7.26 -8.34 0.51
N LYS A 110 7.86 -9.52 0.34
CA LYS A 110 9.21 -9.67 -0.23
C LYS A 110 9.35 -8.97 -1.57
N ASN A 111 8.47 -9.27 -2.52
CA ASN A 111 8.55 -8.71 -3.88
C ASN A 111 8.39 -7.18 -3.86
N ILE A 112 7.51 -6.66 -3.01
CA ILE A 112 7.31 -5.21 -2.85
C ILE A 112 8.56 -4.57 -2.23
N LEU A 113 9.08 -5.14 -1.14
CA LEU A 113 10.25 -4.59 -0.46
C LEU A 113 11.50 -4.66 -1.35
N ASP A 114 11.71 -5.76 -2.06
CA ASP A 114 12.80 -5.91 -3.02
C ASP A 114 12.69 -4.86 -4.13
N PHE A 115 11.49 -4.67 -4.69
CA PHE A 115 11.26 -3.64 -5.70
C PHE A 115 11.54 -2.25 -5.15
N VAL A 116 11.04 -1.91 -3.95
CA VAL A 116 11.27 -0.60 -3.33
C VAL A 116 12.76 -0.37 -3.10
N GLN A 117 13.46 -1.33 -2.52
CA GLN A 117 14.90 -1.24 -2.24
C GLN A 117 15.72 -1.07 -3.52
N GLU A 118 15.45 -1.87 -4.56
CA GLU A 118 16.13 -1.74 -5.85
C GLU A 118 15.77 -0.44 -6.58
N LYS A 119 14.50 -0.01 -6.51
CA LYS A 119 14.00 1.16 -7.24
C LYS A 119 14.47 2.48 -6.64
N PHE A 120 14.53 2.55 -5.31
CA PHE A 120 14.88 3.76 -4.56
C PHE A 120 16.30 3.71 -3.99
N SER A 121 17.06 2.63 -4.25
CA SER A 121 18.42 2.43 -3.74
C SER A 121 18.50 2.57 -2.22
N CYS A 122 17.49 2.08 -1.51
CA CYS A 122 17.42 2.09 -0.06
C CYS A 122 17.54 0.68 0.52
N CYS A 123 17.74 0.56 1.83
CA CYS A 123 17.82 -0.74 2.51
C CYS A 123 17.22 -0.68 3.91
N GLY A 124 16.37 -1.64 4.24
CA GLY A 124 15.60 -1.65 5.49
C GLY A 124 14.39 -0.70 5.43
N GLY A 125 13.89 -0.31 6.60
CA GLY A 125 12.88 0.73 6.75
C GLY A 125 13.53 2.11 6.90
N ASP A 126 14.46 2.24 7.85
CA ASP A 126 15.26 3.43 8.09
C ASP A 126 16.75 3.19 7.79
N GLU A 127 17.27 2.00 8.13
CA GLU A 127 18.66 1.64 7.89
C GLU A 127 18.88 0.14 7.65
N PHE A 128 20.05 -0.22 7.13
CA PHE A 128 20.40 -1.61 6.82
C PHE A 128 20.36 -2.53 8.06
N ARG A 129 20.49 -1.99 9.27
CA ARG A 129 20.44 -2.75 10.53
C ARG A 129 19.03 -3.25 10.86
N ASP A 130 17.99 -2.72 10.21
CA ASP A 130 16.63 -3.23 10.38
C ASP A 130 16.52 -4.71 10.02
N TRP A 131 17.44 -5.24 9.22
CA TRP A 131 17.51 -6.67 8.89
C TRP A 131 17.92 -7.56 10.06
N GLU A 132 18.49 -7.02 11.15
CA GLU A 132 18.89 -7.80 12.32
C GLU A 132 17.69 -8.47 13.03
N VAL A 133 16.46 -7.98 12.82
CA VAL A 133 15.23 -8.60 13.36
C VAL A 133 14.85 -9.89 12.64
N ASN A 134 15.40 -10.14 11.45
CA ASN A 134 15.14 -11.34 10.67
C ASN A 134 16.06 -12.49 11.11
N GLN A 135 15.49 -13.67 11.33
CA GLN A 135 16.21 -14.85 11.82
C GLN A 135 17.41 -15.31 10.96
N TYR A 136 17.42 -14.99 9.66
CA TYR A 136 18.50 -15.37 8.74
C TYR A 136 19.62 -14.33 8.67
N HIS A 137 19.32 -13.06 8.97
CA HIS A 137 20.24 -11.93 8.83
C HIS A 137 20.78 -11.42 10.17
N GLN A 138 20.20 -11.83 11.30
CA GLN A 138 20.71 -11.55 12.64
C GLN A 138 22.19 -11.91 12.81
N CYS A 139 22.97 -10.99 13.38
CA CYS A 139 24.43 -11.13 13.53
C CYS A 139 24.87 -12.25 14.48
N ASN A 140 24.03 -12.62 15.45
CA ASN A 140 24.30 -13.75 16.35
C ASN A 140 24.01 -15.11 15.69
N GLY A 141 23.53 -15.14 14.45
CA GLY A 141 23.28 -16.36 13.70
C GLY A 141 24.56 -17.03 13.20
N SER A 142 24.51 -18.33 12.99
CA SER A 142 25.59 -19.12 12.38
C SER A 142 25.40 -19.36 10.88
N GLY A 143 24.34 -18.80 10.28
CA GLY A 143 24.01 -18.96 8.87
C GLY A 143 24.90 -18.11 7.97
N ALA A 144 25.03 -18.51 6.69
CA ALA A 144 25.82 -17.78 5.70
C ALA A 144 25.31 -16.35 5.40
N LEU A 145 24.06 -16.05 5.78
CA LEU A 145 23.41 -14.74 5.64
C LEU A 145 23.52 -13.88 6.92
N ALA A 146 24.13 -14.39 8.00
CA ALA A 146 24.25 -13.66 9.26
C ALA A 146 25.06 -12.36 9.09
N CYS A 147 24.62 -11.28 9.73
CA CYS A 147 25.10 -9.90 9.51
C CYS A 147 24.96 -9.39 8.06
N GLY A 148 24.25 -10.12 7.20
CA GLY A 148 24.00 -9.75 5.82
C GLY A 148 22.69 -8.97 5.66
N VAL A 149 22.45 -8.58 4.42
CA VAL A 149 21.17 -8.03 3.93
C VAL A 149 20.80 -8.75 2.64
N PRO A 150 19.54 -8.74 2.20
CA PRO A 150 19.16 -9.36 0.94
C PRO A 150 19.81 -8.66 -0.27
N HIS A 151 19.81 -9.36 -1.40
CA HIS A 151 20.40 -8.87 -2.64
C HIS A 151 19.81 -7.54 -3.13
N SER A 152 18.52 -7.28 -2.87
CA SER A 152 17.84 -6.02 -3.19
C SER A 152 18.50 -4.79 -2.56
N CYS A 153 19.16 -4.95 -1.41
CA CYS A 153 19.90 -3.91 -0.71
C CYS A 153 21.32 -3.68 -1.26
N CYS A 154 21.82 -4.55 -2.14
CA CYS A 154 23.20 -4.44 -2.61
C CYS A 154 23.34 -3.28 -3.61
N VAL A 155 24.26 -2.36 -3.31
CA VAL A 155 24.63 -1.28 -4.24
C VAL A 155 25.31 -1.91 -5.46
N ARG A 156 24.64 -1.87 -6.62
CA ARG A 156 25.26 -2.21 -7.90
C ARG A 156 26.23 -1.10 -8.26
N GLY A 157 27.50 -1.28 -7.90
CA GLY A 157 28.58 -0.38 -8.31
C GLY A 157 28.64 -0.29 -9.83
N VAL A 158 28.52 0.92 -10.36
CA VAL A 158 28.83 1.27 -11.76
C VAL A 158 30.32 1.56 -11.87
#